data_AF-A0AAD1RTB5-F1
#
_entry.id   AF-A0AAD1RTB5-F1
#
_cell.length_a   1.000
_cell.length_b   1.000
_cell.length_c   1.000
_cell.angle_alpha   90.00
_cell.angle_beta   90.00
_cell.angle_gamma   90.00
#
_symmetry.space_group_name_H-M   'P 1'
#
loop_
_entity.id
_entity.type
_entity.pdbx_description
1 polymer ?
#
loop_
_entity_poly.entity_id
_entity_poly.type
_entity_poly.pdbx_seq_one_letter_code
_entity_poly.pdbx_strand_id
1 'polypeptide(L)'
;MAALYKSITTLEQQQQKRSQLMETYGELMQARRQLRDLTKRHLRSLQHSKGFFYTDANKGGRYLARLLKGNAPRTQVRTLRLSSGALTAFPDKIAEEFGRYYQLQYNLQDRNRR
;
A
#
# COMPACT_ATOMS: atom_id res chain seq x y z
N MET A 1 24.25 15.60 -60.56
CA MET A 1 24.54 14.29 -59.93
C MET A 1 24.86 14.42 -58.43
N ALA A 2 25.92 15.14 -58.02
CA ALA A 2 26.33 15.22 -56.61
C ALA A 2 25.28 15.77 -55.62
N ALA A 3 24.51 16.80 -56.02
CA ALA A 3 23.47 17.39 -55.18
C ALA A 3 22.30 16.44 -54.89
N LEU A 4 21.91 15.63 -55.89
CA LEU A 4 20.85 14.62 -55.77
C LEU A 4 21.28 13.49 -54.84
N TYR A 5 22.53 13.05 -54.93
CA TYR A 5 23.09 12.04 -54.03
C TYR A 5 23.07 12.50 -52.57
N LYS A 6 23.42 13.76 -52.32
CA LYS A 6 23.40 14.36 -50.98
C LYS A 6 21.98 14.42 -50.40
N SER A 7 21.00 14.79 -51.22
CA SER A 7 19.59 14.80 -50.83
C SER A 7 19.06 13.40 -50.47
N ILE A 8 19.41 12.38 -51.25
CA ILE A 8 19.02 10.99 -51.00
C ILE A 8 19.58 10.50 -49.65
N THR A 9 20.88 10.69 -49.41
CA THR A 9 21.50 10.30 -48.13
C THR A 9 20.88 11.02 -46.92
N THR A 10 20.44 12.27 -47.11
CA THR A 10 19.79 13.03 -46.02
C THR A 10 18.40 12.47 -45.70
N LEU A 11 17.63 12.08 -46.73
CA LEU A 11 16.32 11.47 -46.57
C LEU A 11 16.41 10.09 -45.89
N GLU A 12 17.38 9.27 -46.28
CA GLU A 12 17.63 7.96 -45.65
C GLU A 12 17.93 8.10 -44.15
N GLN A 13 18.79 9.06 -43.78
CA GLN A 13 19.10 9.34 -42.37
C GLN A 13 17.87 9.81 -41.58
N GLN A 14 17.01 10.65 -42.19
CA GLN A 14 15.77 11.10 -41.55
C GLN A 14 14.78 9.95 -41.37
N GLN A 15 14.67 9.06 -42.35
CA GLN A 15 13.79 7.89 -42.27
C GLN A 15 14.25 6.89 -41.20
N GLN A 16 15.56 6.71 -41.06
CA GLN A 16 16.13 5.86 -40.02
C GLN A 16 15.89 6.44 -38.62
N LYS A 17 16.11 7.75 -38.43
CA LYS A 17 15.75 8.46 -37.19
C LYS A 17 14.27 8.33 -36.87
N ARG A 18 13.39 8.45 -37.86
CA ARG A 18 11.94 8.29 -37.67
C ARG A 18 11.56 6.87 -37.23
N SER A 19 12.24 5.86 -37.77
CA SER A 19 12.01 4.46 -37.39
C SER A 19 12.41 4.20 -35.93
N GLN A 20 13.57 4.69 -35.51
CA GLN A 20 14.02 4.62 -34.11
C GLN A 20 13.07 5.38 -33.16
N LEU A 21 12.54 6.52 -33.60
CA LEU A 21 11.57 7.27 -32.82
C LEU A 21 10.24 6.51 -32.64
N MET A 22 9.80 5.77 -33.66
CA MET A 22 8.58 4.95 -33.56
C MET A 22 8.78 3.77 -32.61
N GLU A 23 9.95 3.15 -32.62
CA GLU A 23 10.31 2.07 -31.70
C GLU A 23 10.28 2.55 -30.24
N THR A 24 10.99 3.66 -29.95
CA THR A 24 11.01 4.26 -28.61
C THR A 24 9.63 4.72 -28.14
N TYR A 25 8.77 5.20 -29.05
CA TYR A 25 7.38 5.53 -28.73
C TYR A 25 6.57 4.28 -28.34
N GLY A 26 6.80 3.15 -29.02
CA GLY A 26 6.20 1.86 -28.67
C GLY A 26 6.58 1.40 -27.27
N GLU A 27 7.87 1.44 -26.94
CA GLU A 27 8.39 1.11 -25.61
C GLU A 27 7.80 2.02 -24.51
N LEU A 28 7.73 3.33 -24.77
CA LEU A 28 7.14 4.30 -23.85
C LEU A 28 5.66 4.00 -23.58
N MET A 29 4.90 3.64 -24.62
CA MET A 29 3.50 3.26 -24.47
C MET A 29 3.32 1.97 -23.68
N GLN A 30 4.23 1.00 -23.85
CA GLN A 30 4.23 -0.23 -23.06
C GLN A 30 4.56 0.05 -21.58
N ALA A 31 5.60 0.83 -21.30
CA ALA A 31 5.96 1.25 -19.95
C ALA A 31 4.82 2.00 -19.26
N ARG A 32 4.15 2.93 -19.97
CA ARG A 32 2.98 3.65 -19.47
C ARG A 32 1.83 2.71 -19.12
N ARG A 33 1.56 1.69 -19.94
CA ARG A 33 0.50 0.69 -19.68
C ARG A 33 0.84 -0.13 -18.43
N GLN A 34 2.06 -0.62 -18.32
CA GLN A 34 2.54 -1.37 -17.14
C GLN A 34 2.42 -0.56 -15.85
N LEU A 35 2.85 0.71 -15.88
CA LEU A 35 2.74 1.62 -14.74
C LEU A 35 1.28 1.81 -14.31
N ARG A 36 0.37 2.06 -15.26
CA ARG A 36 -1.06 2.20 -14.97
C ARG A 36 -1.64 0.96 -14.30
N ASP A 37 -1.26 -0.23 -14.74
CA ASP A 37 -1.77 -1.49 -14.19
C ASP A 37 -1.20 -1.81 -12.81
N LEU A 38 0.07 -1.46 -12.55
CA LEU A 38 0.66 -1.50 -11.20
C LEU A 38 -0.09 -0.57 -10.25
N THR A 39 -0.29 0.69 -10.64
CA THR A 39 -1.01 1.69 -9.82
C THR A 39 -2.44 1.23 -9.51
N LYS A 40 -3.17 0.68 -10.48
CA LYS A 40 -4.52 0.13 -10.26
C LYS A 40 -4.51 -1.04 -9.26
N ARG A 41 -3.53 -1.94 -9.36
CA ARG A 41 -3.39 -3.07 -8.43
C ARG A 41 -3.11 -2.59 -7.01
N HIS A 42 -2.18 -1.66 -6.83
CA HIS A 42 -1.88 -1.08 -5.52
C HIS A 42 -3.07 -0.30 -4.94
N LEU A 43 -3.80 0.46 -5.76
CA LEU A 43 -4.99 1.17 -5.29
C LEU A 43 -6.06 0.21 -4.77
N ARG A 44 -6.33 -0.89 -5.48
CA ARG A 44 -7.26 -1.93 -5.01
C ARG A 44 -6.79 -2.57 -3.71
N SER A 45 -5.50 -2.88 -3.61
CA SER A 45 -4.91 -3.45 -2.38
C SER A 45 -5.04 -2.49 -1.19
N LEU A 46 -4.78 -1.19 -1.42
CA LEU A 46 -4.95 -0.15 -0.41
C LEU A 46 -6.42 0.01 0.00
N GLN A 47 -7.35 -0.01 -0.95
CA GLN A 47 -8.79 0.03 -0.65
C GLN A 47 -9.23 -1.18 0.15
N HIS A 48 -8.75 -2.37 -0.18
CA HIS A 48 -9.04 -3.61 0.55
C HIS A 48 -8.47 -3.57 1.98
N SER A 49 -7.19 -3.18 2.11
CA SER A 49 -6.53 -3.00 3.41
C SER A 49 -7.21 -1.93 4.26
N LYS A 50 -7.62 -0.81 3.64
CA LYS A 50 -8.39 0.25 4.28
C LYS A 50 -9.72 -0.28 4.80
N GLY A 51 -10.45 -1.03 3.98
CA GLY A 51 -11.67 -1.73 4.38
C GLY A 51 -11.43 -2.57 5.63
N PHE A 52 -10.48 -3.50 5.56
CA PHE A 52 -10.09 -4.37 6.67
C PHE A 52 -9.75 -3.58 7.95
N PHE A 53 -8.98 -2.50 7.87
CA PHE A 53 -8.64 -1.67 9.02
C PHE A 53 -9.86 -0.98 9.64
N TYR A 54 -10.72 -0.35 8.83
CA TYR A 54 -11.85 0.41 9.36
C TYR A 54 -13.01 -0.46 9.83
N THR A 55 -13.25 -1.61 9.19
CA THR A 55 -14.36 -2.49 9.56
C THR A 55 -13.94 -3.55 10.56
N ASP A 56 -12.80 -4.22 10.36
CA ASP A 56 -12.46 -5.41 11.13
C ASP A 56 -11.47 -5.10 12.25
N ALA A 57 -10.40 -4.34 11.96
CA ALA A 57 -9.45 -3.94 12.99
C ALA A 57 -10.07 -2.96 14.00
N ASN A 58 -10.92 -2.02 13.56
CA ASN A 58 -11.65 -1.13 14.47
C ASN A 58 -12.64 -1.90 15.37
N LYS A 59 -13.35 -2.91 14.83
CA LYS A 59 -14.20 -3.79 15.64
C LYS A 59 -13.39 -4.59 16.65
N GLY A 60 -12.25 -5.16 16.24
CA GLY A 60 -11.31 -5.86 17.11
C GLY A 60 -10.74 -4.96 18.21
N GLY A 61 -10.31 -3.75 17.88
CA GLY A 61 -9.81 -2.75 18.82
C GLY A 61 -10.88 -2.30 19.82
N ARG A 62 -12.13 -2.08 19.38
CA ARG A 62 -13.26 -1.77 20.27
C ARG A 62 -13.60 -2.93 21.20
N TYR A 63 -13.56 -4.16 20.70
CA TYR A 63 -13.79 -5.36 21.50
C TYR A 63 -12.69 -5.51 22.57
N LEU A 64 -11.42 -5.36 22.19
CA LEU A 64 -10.29 -5.35 23.10
C LEU A 64 -10.38 -4.24 24.16
N ALA A 65 -10.68 -3.01 23.74
CA ALA A 65 -10.86 -1.89 24.67
C ALA A 65 -12.01 -2.14 25.66
N ARG A 66 -13.11 -2.78 25.23
CA ARG A 66 -14.21 -3.17 26.12
C ARG A 66 -13.78 -4.23 27.13
N LEU A 67 -13.04 -5.25 26.70
CA LEU A 67 -12.51 -6.29 27.58
C LEU A 67 -11.53 -5.73 28.61
N LEU A 68 -10.63 -4.83 28.18
CA LEU A 68 -9.68 -4.14 29.06
C LEU A 68 -10.38 -3.21 30.05
N LYS A 69 -11.43 -2.49 29.64
CA LYS A 69 -12.20 -1.58 30.50
C LYS A 69 -13.09 -2.33 31.52
N GLY A 70 -13.54 -3.53 31.17
CA GLY A 70 -14.45 -4.33 32.01
C GLY A 70 -13.80 -5.06 33.18
N ASN A 71 -12.50 -4.87 33.45
CA ASN A 71 -11.72 -5.67 34.41
C ASN A 71 -11.83 -7.19 34.16
N ALA A 72 -12.06 -7.61 32.91
CA ALA A 72 -11.96 -9.01 32.56
C ALA A 72 -10.52 -9.48 32.84
N PRO A 73 -10.31 -10.66 33.47
CA PRO A 73 -8.98 -11.15 33.75
C PRO A 73 -8.13 -11.13 32.47
N ARG A 74 -6.93 -10.55 32.52
CA ARG A 74 -6.00 -10.47 31.37
C ARG A 74 -5.79 -11.83 30.67
N THR A 75 -5.99 -12.92 31.40
CA THR A 75 -5.91 -14.31 30.95
C THR A 75 -7.07 -14.78 30.05
N GLN A 76 -8.14 -14.01 29.85
CA GLN A 76 -9.30 -14.42 29.05
C GLN A 76 -9.20 -14.09 27.56
N VAL A 77 -8.27 -13.23 27.14
CA VAL A 77 -8.06 -12.96 25.71
C VAL A 77 -7.05 -13.97 25.17
N ARG A 78 -7.42 -15.25 25.10
CA ARG A 78 -6.57 -16.32 24.51
C ARG A 78 -6.82 -16.53 23.02
N THR A 79 -7.96 -16.07 22.53
CA THR A 79 -8.32 -16.10 21.11
C THR A 79 -9.22 -14.92 20.77
N LEU A 80 -8.86 -14.15 19.73
CA LEU A 80 -9.74 -13.12 19.15
C LEU A 80 -10.41 -13.69 17.91
N ARG A 81 -11.74 -13.72 17.90
CA ARG A 81 -12.52 -14.13 16.72
C ARG A 81 -12.78 -12.91 15.85
N LEU A 82 -12.26 -12.91 14.63
CA LEU A 82 -12.52 -11.89 13.63
C LEU A 82 -13.99 -11.97 13.16
N SER A 83 -14.47 -10.88 12.56
CA SER A 83 -15.78 -10.80 11.90
C SER A 83 -16.00 -11.88 10.82
N SER A 84 -14.90 -12.37 10.22
CA SER A 84 -14.87 -13.50 9.29
C SER A 84 -15.02 -14.88 9.96
N GLY A 85 -15.06 -14.93 11.29
CA GLY A 85 -15.11 -16.17 12.06
C GLY A 85 -13.74 -16.81 12.34
N ALA A 86 -12.66 -16.31 11.73
CA ALA A 86 -11.30 -16.79 11.96
C ALA A 86 -10.77 -16.40 13.36
N LEU A 87 -10.08 -17.32 14.02
CA LEU A 87 -9.43 -17.09 15.31
C LEU A 87 -7.99 -16.60 15.08
N THR A 88 -7.59 -15.47 15.66
CA THR A 88 -6.17 -15.06 15.66
C THR A 88 -5.48 -15.63 16.91
N ALA A 89 -4.34 -16.29 16.68
CA ALA A 89 -3.67 -17.16 17.66
C ALA A 89 -2.72 -16.45 18.65
N PHE A 90 -2.54 -15.12 18.55
CA PHE A 90 -1.63 -14.38 19.45
C PHE A 90 -2.24 -13.10 20.04
N PRO A 91 -3.39 -13.18 20.71
CA PRO A 91 -3.95 -12.03 21.41
C PRO A 91 -3.03 -11.45 22.48
N ASP A 92 -2.11 -12.23 23.05
CA ASP A 92 -1.08 -11.72 23.97
C ASP A 92 -0.14 -10.72 23.28
N LYS A 93 0.34 -11.03 22.06
CA LYS A 93 1.17 -10.10 21.28
C LYS A 93 0.39 -8.85 20.84
N ILE A 94 -0.90 -9.02 20.55
CA ILE A 94 -1.77 -7.89 20.22
C ILE A 94 -1.95 -7.01 21.48
N ALA A 95 -2.21 -7.60 22.64
CA ALA A 95 -2.36 -6.87 23.89
C ALA A 95 -1.06 -6.15 24.28
N GLU A 96 0.11 -6.78 24.07
CA GLU A 96 1.42 -6.18 24.28
C GLU A 96 1.62 -4.94 23.40
N GLU A 97 1.37 -5.06 22.09
CA GLU A 97 1.58 -3.92 21.18
C GLU A 97 0.55 -2.80 21.33
N PHE A 98 -0.70 -3.12 21.65
CA PHE A 98 -1.67 -2.08 22.04
C PHE A 98 -1.26 -1.41 23.36
N GLY A 99 -0.76 -2.18 24.34
CA GLY A 99 -0.22 -1.65 25.59
C GLY A 99 0.93 -0.66 25.35
N ARG A 100 1.88 -1.02 24.49
CA ARG A 100 3.02 -0.17 24.10
C ARG A 100 2.57 1.08 23.36
N TYR A 101 1.63 0.95 22.42
CA TYR A 101 1.04 2.07 21.69
C TYR A 101 0.39 3.10 22.63
N TYR A 102 -0.45 2.65 23.56
CA TYR A 102 -1.12 3.55 24.49
C TYR A 102 -0.15 4.19 25.49
N GLN A 103 0.85 3.45 25.98
CA GLN A 103 1.92 4.05 26.79
C GLN A 103 2.65 5.16 26.04
N LEU A 104 3.01 4.94 24.77
CA LEU A 104 3.65 5.97 23.95
C LEU A 104 2.72 7.17 23.74
N GLN A 105 1.44 6.96 23.43
CA GLN A 105 0.44 8.02 23.26
C GLN A 105 0.26 8.87 24.52
N TYR A 106 0.06 8.25 25.69
CA TYR A 106 -0.15 8.98 26.94
C TYR A 106 1.14 9.63 27.46
N ASN A 107 2.30 8.98 27.32
CA ASN A 107 3.59 9.59 27.65
C ASN A 107 3.93 10.78 26.74
N LEU A 108 3.48 10.78 25.48
CA LEU A 108 3.60 11.94 24.58
C LEU A 108 2.65 13.08 24.98
N GLN A 109 1.45 12.77 25.49
CA GLN A 109 0.52 13.80 26.00
C GLN A 109 1.05 14.49 27.27
N ASP A 110 1.72 13.76 28.16
CA ASP A 110 2.32 14.34 29.38
C ASP A 110 3.55 15.20 29.09
N ARG A 111 4.28 14.95 27.99
CA ARG A 111 5.40 15.79 27.55
C ARG A 111 4.95 17.10 26.89
N ASN A 112 3.80 17.11 26.22
CA ASN A 112 3.26 18.29 25.54
C ASN A 112 2.45 19.22 26.47
N ARG A 113 2.30 18.86 27.75
CA ARG A 113 1.60 19.65 28.78
C ARG A 113 2.52 20.29 29.83
N ARG A 114 3.84 20.10 29.70
CA ARG A 114 4.87 20.79 30.50
C ARG A 114 5.52 21.86 29.64
#